data_AF-G0UC37-F1
#
_entry.id   AF-G0UC37-F1
#
_cell.length_a   1.000
_cell.length_b   1.000
_cell.length_c   1.000
_cell.angle_alpha   90.00
_cell.angle_beta   90.00
_cell.angle_gamma   90.00
#
_symmetry.space_group_name_H-M   'P 1'
#
loop_
_entity.id
_entity.type
_entity.pdbx_description
1 polymer ?
#
loop_
_entity_poly.entity_id
_entity_poly.type
_entity_poly.pdbx_seq_one_letter_code
_entity_poly.pdbx_strand_id
1 'polypeptide(L)'
;CGIVNSIDGFLASYALTVMCTHFLIKVGVLPKISILRSTDEPQLLPSFPEYKPLNNETSGAANLGFLTAAFFEYFGNVFDYENNVVCTTNMNLLKKTMRWDNSFGLEVGKPPFFSFAIKDPYGLDNIGRNLDVEATEYVREAHAAALEVLLDDCSDPEFVINTITQSPPLPARKDRTLASRGIVSSVISPDQLEARHVLKKVEFYERRKSMERLGLRTVKCTEEQRVVSTVAKNVVGWIRSDDSN
;
A
#
# COMPACT_ATOMS: atom_id res chain seq x y z
N CYS A 1 3.82 0.88 9.21
CA CYS A 1 5.26 0.59 9.20
C CYS A 1 6.05 1.42 8.17
N GLY A 2 5.53 2.54 7.64
CA GLY A 2 6.33 3.44 6.78
C GLY A 2 6.66 2.95 5.35
N ILE A 3 6.35 1.69 5.00
CA ILE A 3 6.64 1.11 3.67
C ILE A 3 5.83 1.73 2.53
N VAL A 4 4.65 2.32 2.82
CA VAL A 4 3.86 3.09 1.85
C VAL A 4 4.19 4.56 2.02
N ASN A 5 5.24 5.01 1.34
CA ASN A 5 5.74 6.38 1.43
C ASN A 5 6.57 6.73 0.19
N SER A 6 5.87 7.01 -0.92
CA SER A 6 6.50 7.32 -2.20
C SER A 6 7.39 8.56 -2.17
N ILE A 7 7.14 9.52 -1.27
CA ILE A 7 7.94 10.74 -1.11
C ILE A 7 9.33 10.43 -0.57
N ASP A 8 9.43 9.47 0.36
CA ASP A 8 10.71 9.01 0.89
C ASP A 8 11.38 7.97 -0.02
N GLY A 9 10.76 7.62 -1.15
CA GLY A 9 11.25 6.64 -2.11
C GLY A 9 10.85 5.19 -1.80
N PHE A 10 9.85 4.98 -0.94
CA PHE A 10 9.26 3.67 -0.70
C PHE A 10 8.08 3.38 -1.64
N LEU A 11 7.31 2.33 -1.35
CA LEU A 11 6.21 1.87 -2.19
C LEU A 11 5.08 2.90 -2.24
N ALA A 12 4.39 2.97 -3.38
CA ALA A 12 3.07 3.57 -3.46
C ALA A 12 2.00 2.52 -3.11
N SER A 13 0.81 2.96 -2.70
CA SER A 13 -0.32 2.04 -2.44
C SER A 13 -0.63 1.15 -3.65
N TYR A 14 -0.47 1.70 -4.87
CA TYR A 14 -0.59 0.93 -6.11
C TYR A 14 0.37 -0.27 -6.17
N ALA A 15 1.64 -0.10 -5.77
CA ALA A 15 2.61 -1.18 -5.77
C ALA A 15 2.23 -2.28 -4.78
N LEU A 16 1.70 -1.91 -3.60
CA LEU A 16 1.18 -2.87 -2.64
C LEU A 16 -0.03 -3.65 -3.20
N THR A 17 -0.94 -2.98 -3.93
CA THR A 17 -2.05 -3.67 -4.62
C THR A 17 -1.56 -4.68 -5.64
N VAL A 18 -0.51 -4.34 -6.40
CA VAL A 18 0.11 -5.27 -7.38
C VAL A 18 0.76 -6.45 -6.65
N MET A 19 1.45 -6.22 -5.53
CA MET A 19 2.01 -7.28 -4.68
C MET A 19 0.92 -8.22 -4.15
N CYS A 20 -0.17 -7.68 -3.61
CA CYS A 20 -1.31 -8.48 -3.14
C CYS A 20 -1.91 -9.31 -4.27
N THR A 21 -2.11 -8.71 -5.45
CA THR A 21 -2.66 -9.41 -6.62
C THR A 21 -1.74 -10.54 -7.06
N HIS A 22 -0.42 -10.30 -7.14
CA HIS A 22 0.57 -11.33 -7.45
C HIS A 22 0.50 -12.48 -6.44
N PHE A 23 0.49 -12.18 -5.14
CA PHE A 23 0.39 -13.19 -4.09
C PHE A 23 -0.89 -14.03 -4.23
N LEU A 24 -2.05 -13.39 -4.36
CA LEU A 24 -3.33 -14.09 -4.49
C LEU A 24 -3.39 -14.99 -5.74
N ILE A 25 -2.73 -14.61 -6.83
CA ILE A 25 -2.58 -15.49 -8.00
C ILE A 25 -1.62 -16.64 -7.70
N LYS A 26 -0.50 -16.37 -7.01
CA LYS A 26 0.52 -17.38 -6.64
C LYS A 26 -0.07 -18.48 -5.76
N VAL A 27 -0.94 -18.13 -4.82
CA VAL A 27 -1.63 -19.10 -3.94
C VAL A 27 -2.93 -19.66 -4.53
N GLY A 28 -3.28 -19.30 -5.78
CA GLY A 28 -4.43 -19.87 -6.49
C GLY A 28 -5.80 -19.31 -6.09
N VAL A 29 -5.86 -18.22 -5.34
CA VAL A 29 -7.12 -17.54 -4.97
C VAL A 29 -7.69 -16.73 -6.14
N LEU A 30 -6.83 -16.08 -6.92
CA LEU A 30 -7.21 -15.36 -8.13
C LEU A 30 -6.69 -16.09 -9.37
N PRO A 31 -7.47 -16.11 -10.47
CA PRO A 31 -6.95 -16.57 -11.74
C PRO A 31 -5.87 -15.61 -12.25
N LYS A 32 -4.91 -16.16 -12.98
CA LYS A 32 -3.88 -15.38 -13.67
C LYS A 32 -4.52 -14.35 -14.60
N ILE A 33 -4.08 -13.09 -14.52
CA ILE A 33 -4.58 -12.03 -15.39
C ILE A 33 -4.11 -12.27 -16.83
N SER A 34 -5.04 -12.20 -17.78
CA SER A 34 -4.74 -12.31 -19.20
C SER A 34 -4.00 -11.08 -19.69
N ILE A 35 -2.89 -11.30 -20.39
CA ILE A 35 -2.09 -10.23 -21.02
C ILE A 35 -2.95 -9.42 -22.00
N LEU A 36 -3.91 -10.05 -22.67
CA LEU A 36 -4.79 -9.41 -23.65
C LEU A 36 -5.68 -8.33 -23.04
N ARG A 37 -6.08 -8.49 -21.77
CA ARG A 37 -6.88 -7.46 -21.06
C ARG A 37 -6.03 -6.28 -20.58
N SER A 38 -4.72 -6.47 -20.46
CA SER A 38 -3.78 -5.40 -20.11
C SER A 38 -3.46 -4.50 -21.31
N THR A 39 -3.93 -4.85 -22.51
CA THR A 39 -3.77 -4.06 -23.74
C THR A 39 -5.06 -3.40 -24.20
N ASP A 40 -6.16 -3.55 -23.45
CA ASP A 40 -7.42 -2.89 -23.78
C ASP A 40 -7.21 -1.37 -23.80
N GLU A 41 -7.66 -0.71 -24.88
CA GLU A 41 -7.57 0.74 -24.97
C GLU A 41 -8.39 1.37 -23.84
N PRO A 42 -7.91 2.45 -23.18
CA PRO A 42 -8.63 3.09 -22.08
C PRO A 42 -10.07 3.49 -22.42
N GLN A 43 -10.35 3.73 -23.70
CA GLN A 43 -11.67 4.09 -24.23
C GLN A 43 -12.70 2.95 -24.16
N LEU A 44 -12.24 1.70 -24.06
CA LEU A 44 -13.09 0.50 -23.94
C LEU A 44 -13.46 0.22 -22.48
N LEU A 45 -12.83 0.91 -21.52
CA LEU A 45 -13.12 0.74 -20.10
C LEU A 45 -14.36 1.56 -19.71
N PRO A 46 -15.15 1.10 -18.72
CA PRO A 46 -16.26 1.88 -18.20
C PRO A 46 -15.78 3.24 -17.72
N SER A 47 -16.40 4.32 -18.20
CA SER A 47 -16.06 5.69 -17.79
C SER A 47 -16.30 5.94 -16.30
N PHE A 48 -17.19 5.16 -15.68
CA PHE A 48 -17.51 5.24 -14.27
C PHE A 48 -17.34 3.87 -13.60
N PRO A 49 -16.67 3.82 -12.44
CA PRO A 49 -16.60 2.58 -11.67
C PRO A 49 -17.99 2.23 -11.16
N GLU A 50 -18.37 0.96 -11.29
CA GLU A 50 -19.60 0.44 -10.71
C GLU A 50 -19.43 0.35 -9.19
N TYR A 51 -20.43 0.83 -8.44
CA TYR A 51 -20.45 0.68 -7.00
C TYR A 51 -20.55 -0.80 -6.64
N LYS A 52 -19.58 -1.29 -5.86
CA LYS A 52 -19.63 -2.61 -5.25
C LYS A 52 -19.65 -2.46 -3.73
N PRO A 53 -20.73 -2.87 -3.04
CA PRO A 53 -20.76 -2.84 -1.60
C PRO A 53 -19.70 -3.78 -1.03
N LEU A 54 -19.09 -3.38 0.09
CA LEU A 54 -18.25 -4.28 0.86
C LEU A 54 -19.17 -5.30 1.53
N ASN A 55 -19.05 -6.58 1.16
CA ASN A 55 -19.88 -7.62 1.74
C ASN A 55 -19.51 -7.79 3.22
N ASN A 56 -20.50 -7.64 4.11
CA ASN A 56 -20.35 -7.83 5.56
C ASN A 56 -20.46 -9.31 5.99
N GLU A 57 -20.29 -10.25 5.06
CA GLU A 57 -20.39 -11.67 5.41
C GLU A 57 -19.19 -12.11 6.25
N THR A 58 -19.47 -12.57 7.46
CA THR A 58 -18.49 -13.12 8.40
C THR A 58 -17.89 -14.46 7.93
N SER A 59 -18.47 -15.07 6.88
CA SER A 59 -18.09 -16.39 6.35
C SER A 59 -16.68 -16.45 5.73
N GLY A 60 -15.99 -15.30 5.58
CA GLY A 60 -14.62 -15.21 5.06
C GLY A 60 -13.55 -14.77 6.05
N ALA A 61 -13.89 -14.51 7.32
CA ALA A 61 -12.96 -13.87 8.26
C ALA A 61 -11.70 -14.71 8.56
N ALA A 62 -11.86 -16.03 8.74
CA ALA A 62 -10.74 -16.93 8.95
C ALA A 62 -9.79 -16.99 7.74
N ASN A 63 -10.37 -17.05 6.53
CA ASN A 63 -9.60 -17.00 5.29
C ASN A 63 -8.88 -15.67 5.11
N LEU A 64 -9.52 -14.55 5.49
CA LEU A 64 -8.90 -13.23 5.44
C LEU A 64 -7.67 -13.18 6.38
N GLY A 65 -7.81 -13.66 7.61
CA GLY A 65 -6.71 -13.74 8.57
C GLY A 65 -5.56 -14.61 8.05
N PHE A 66 -5.88 -15.81 7.57
CA PHE A 66 -4.89 -16.73 6.98
C PHE A 66 -4.17 -16.11 5.77
N LEU A 67 -4.91 -15.54 4.81
CA LEU A 67 -4.31 -14.92 3.63
C LEU A 67 -3.47 -13.69 3.97
N THR A 68 -3.84 -12.96 5.02
CA THR A 68 -3.07 -11.81 5.51
C THR A 68 -1.74 -12.27 6.11
N ALA A 69 -1.75 -13.28 6.99
CA ALA A 69 -0.54 -13.86 7.54
C ALA A 69 0.35 -14.46 6.43
N ALA A 70 -0.23 -15.26 5.53
CA ALA A 70 0.50 -15.86 4.43
C ALA A 70 1.08 -14.82 3.44
N PHE A 71 0.44 -13.68 3.26
CA PHE A 71 0.98 -12.56 2.48
C PHE A 71 2.25 -12.00 3.14
N PHE A 72 2.21 -11.75 4.46
CA PHE A 72 3.36 -11.26 5.20
C PHE A 72 4.49 -12.29 5.26
N GLU A 73 4.18 -13.58 5.40
CA GLU A 73 5.16 -14.65 5.29
C GLU A 73 5.80 -14.70 3.91
N TYR A 74 4.98 -14.61 2.85
CA TYR A 74 5.48 -14.67 1.48
C TYR A 74 6.49 -13.55 1.21
N PHE A 75 6.17 -12.30 1.52
CA PHE A 75 7.09 -11.18 1.28
C PHE A 75 8.15 -10.99 2.38
N GLY A 76 7.94 -11.48 3.59
CA GLY A 76 8.94 -11.41 4.66
C GLY A 76 10.06 -12.43 4.51
N ASN A 77 9.70 -13.66 4.10
CA ASN A 77 10.56 -14.83 4.24
C ASN A 77 10.74 -15.67 2.96
N VAL A 78 9.76 -15.69 2.05
CA VAL A 78 9.73 -16.66 0.94
C VAL A 78 10.09 -16.06 -0.41
N PHE A 79 9.69 -14.82 -0.69
CA PHE A 79 9.89 -14.20 -1.99
C PHE A 79 11.39 -13.97 -2.25
N ASP A 80 11.89 -14.54 -3.33
CA ASP A 80 13.27 -14.33 -3.78
C ASP A 80 13.42 -12.94 -4.40
N TYR A 81 13.78 -11.96 -3.56
CA TYR A 81 14.06 -10.59 -3.95
C TYR A 81 15.24 -10.47 -4.92
N GLU A 82 16.18 -11.42 -4.96
CA GLU A 82 17.34 -11.34 -5.83
C GLU A 82 16.97 -11.61 -7.28
N ASN A 83 16.20 -12.68 -7.52
CA ASN A 83 15.97 -13.20 -8.87
C ASN A 83 14.56 -12.94 -9.41
N ASN A 84 13.55 -12.87 -8.56
CA ASN A 84 12.16 -12.83 -9.00
C ASN A 84 11.64 -11.41 -9.23
N VAL A 85 10.55 -11.33 -9.99
CA VAL A 85 9.79 -10.11 -10.25
C VAL A 85 8.35 -10.33 -9.84
N VAL A 86 7.81 -9.41 -9.02
CA VAL A 86 6.37 -9.35 -8.74
C VAL A 86 5.66 -8.97 -10.04
N CYS A 87 4.81 -9.86 -10.53
CA CYS A 87 4.14 -9.71 -11.82
C CYS A 87 2.79 -10.41 -11.77
N THR A 88 1.74 -9.78 -12.30
CA THR A 88 0.36 -10.31 -12.29
C THR A 88 0.05 -11.23 -13.48
N THR A 89 0.89 -11.19 -14.53
CA THR A 89 0.72 -11.96 -15.76
C THR A 89 1.76 -13.06 -15.95
N ASN A 90 2.77 -13.17 -15.08
CA ASN A 90 3.71 -14.29 -15.05
C ASN A 90 4.30 -14.45 -13.64
N MET A 91 3.85 -15.46 -12.88
CA MET A 91 4.25 -15.68 -11.49
C MET A 91 5.70 -16.16 -11.32
N ASN A 92 6.37 -16.51 -12.42
CA ASN A 92 7.74 -17.01 -12.44
C ASN A 92 8.64 -16.09 -13.28
N LEU A 93 8.26 -14.80 -13.41
CA LEU A 93 9.06 -13.82 -14.13
C LEU A 93 10.36 -13.56 -13.38
N LEU A 94 11.49 -13.72 -14.08
CA LEU A 94 12.83 -13.47 -13.54
C LEU A 94 13.33 -12.10 -13.98
N LYS A 95 14.15 -11.46 -13.14
CA LYS A 95 14.80 -10.18 -13.45
C LYS A 95 15.66 -10.26 -14.72
N LYS A 96 16.35 -11.38 -14.92
CA LYS A 96 17.14 -11.67 -16.13
C LYS A 96 16.33 -11.57 -17.42
N THR A 97 15.08 -12.02 -17.40
CA THR A 97 14.17 -11.92 -18.56
C THR A 97 13.86 -10.45 -18.89
N MET A 98 13.82 -9.59 -17.88
CA MET A 98 13.58 -8.14 -18.01
C MET A 98 14.87 -7.33 -18.16
N ARG A 99 16.06 -7.97 -18.11
CA ARG A 99 17.37 -7.32 -18.00
C ARG A 99 17.50 -6.41 -16.77
N TRP A 100 16.80 -6.75 -15.69
CA TRP A 100 16.83 -6.06 -14.40
C TRP A 100 17.85 -6.67 -13.42
N ASP A 101 18.58 -7.69 -13.87
CA ASP A 101 19.71 -8.32 -13.20
C ASP A 101 21.02 -7.57 -13.42
N ASN A 102 21.12 -6.79 -14.49
CA ASN A 102 22.31 -6.04 -14.86
C ASN A 102 22.20 -4.58 -14.43
N SER A 103 23.10 -4.15 -13.55
CA SER A 103 23.35 -2.74 -13.22
C SER A 103 24.06 -1.96 -14.32
N PHE A 104 24.24 -2.56 -15.51
CA PHE A 104 24.95 -1.95 -16.64
C PHE A 104 24.24 -0.68 -17.13
N GLY A 105 24.86 0.48 -16.90
CA GLY A 105 24.36 1.79 -17.33
C GLY A 105 23.49 2.52 -16.31
N LEU A 106 23.24 1.94 -15.13
CA LEU A 106 22.66 2.68 -14.01
C LEU A 106 23.77 3.42 -13.29
N GLU A 107 23.77 4.75 -13.38
CA GLU A 107 24.63 5.59 -12.55
C GLU A 107 24.48 5.15 -11.09
N VAL A 108 25.59 4.75 -10.46
CA VAL A 108 25.60 4.27 -9.08
C VAL A 108 24.85 5.27 -8.20
N GLY A 109 23.75 4.81 -7.61
CA GLY A 109 22.95 5.60 -6.67
C GLY A 109 21.85 6.48 -7.28
N LYS A 110 21.47 6.28 -8.56
CA LYS A 110 20.24 6.87 -9.10
C LYS A 110 19.22 5.81 -9.52
N PRO A 111 17.91 6.04 -9.27
CA PRO A 111 16.84 5.24 -9.85
C PRO A 111 16.96 5.15 -11.40
N PRO A 112 16.48 4.07 -12.02
CA PRO A 112 15.72 2.98 -11.40
C PRO A 112 16.60 1.94 -10.70
N PHE A 113 16.27 1.65 -9.44
CA PHE A 113 16.78 0.49 -8.72
C PHE A 113 15.95 -0.75 -9.05
N PHE A 114 16.56 -1.93 -8.96
CA PHE A 114 15.91 -3.21 -9.20
C PHE A 114 16.04 -4.18 -8.01
N SER A 115 16.41 -3.67 -6.82
CA SER A 115 16.49 -4.47 -5.59
C SER A 115 15.16 -5.14 -5.28
N PHE A 116 14.07 -4.37 -5.28
CA PHE A 116 12.71 -4.91 -5.32
C PHE A 116 12.08 -4.67 -6.70
N ALA A 117 11.94 -5.74 -7.48
CA ALA A 117 11.38 -5.68 -8.82
C ALA A 117 9.87 -5.94 -8.81
N ILE A 118 9.09 -4.93 -9.18
CA ILE A 118 7.65 -5.00 -9.33
C ILE A 118 7.29 -4.49 -10.72
N LYS A 119 6.87 -5.39 -11.61
CA LYS A 119 6.51 -5.03 -12.97
C LYS A 119 5.16 -4.34 -12.99
N ASP A 120 5.09 -3.18 -13.64
CA ASP A 120 3.82 -2.54 -13.94
C ASP A 120 2.94 -3.50 -14.80
N PRO A 121 1.70 -3.82 -14.37
CA PRO A 121 0.77 -4.63 -15.15
C PRO A 121 0.58 -4.14 -16.59
N TYR A 122 0.57 -2.82 -16.83
CA TYR A 122 0.30 -2.21 -18.13
C TYR A 122 1.58 -1.75 -18.85
N GLY A 123 2.70 -1.66 -18.13
CA GLY A 123 3.98 -1.18 -18.66
C GLY A 123 5.10 -2.23 -18.64
N LEU A 124 6.28 -1.77 -19.05
CA LEU A 124 7.55 -2.49 -18.87
C LEU A 124 8.40 -1.90 -17.73
N ASP A 125 7.85 -0.95 -16.98
CA ASP A 125 8.57 -0.25 -15.92
C ASP A 125 8.58 -1.01 -14.60
N ASN A 126 9.61 -0.74 -13.78
CA ASN A 126 9.62 -1.12 -12.38
C ASN A 126 8.89 -0.05 -11.54
N ILE A 127 7.79 -0.41 -10.89
CA ILE A 127 7.09 0.49 -9.96
C ILE A 127 7.73 0.53 -8.56
N GLY A 128 8.65 -0.42 -8.28
CA GLY A 128 9.55 -0.41 -7.13
C GLY A 128 10.86 0.36 -7.34
N ARG A 129 11.01 1.11 -8.46
CA ARG A 129 12.28 1.71 -8.91
C ARG A 129 13.01 2.65 -7.94
N ASN A 130 12.38 3.07 -6.85
CA ASN A 130 12.99 3.96 -5.86
C ASN A 130 13.57 3.21 -4.65
N LEU A 131 13.32 1.89 -4.57
CA LEU A 131 13.80 1.03 -3.49
C LEU A 131 15.21 0.54 -3.82
N ASP A 132 16.20 1.13 -3.17
CA ASP A 132 17.55 0.59 -3.14
C ASP A 132 17.61 -0.69 -2.29
N VAL A 133 18.80 -1.27 -2.12
CA VAL A 133 18.99 -2.52 -1.37
C VAL A 133 18.51 -2.37 0.08
N GLU A 134 18.85 -1.27 0.75
CA GLU A 134 18.48 -1.06 2.15
C GLU A 134 16.99 -0.79 2.32
N ALA A 135 16.38 0.00 1.43
CA ALA A 135 14.93 0.22 1.47
C ALA A 135 14.16 -1.06 1.14
N THR A 136 14.70 -1.93 0.28
CA THR A 136 14.14 -3.26 0.02
C THR A 136 14.20 -4.13 1.27
N GLU A 137 15.33 -4.14 1.96
CA GLU A 137 15.50 -4.89 3.20
C GLU A 137 14.55 -4.40 4.30
N TYR A 138 14.40 -3.09 4.45
CA TYR A 138 13.42 -2.49 5.35
C TYR A 138 11.99 -2.96 5.04
N VAL A 139 11.62 -3.06 3.76
CA VAL A 139 10.30 -3.58 3.35
C VAL A 139 10.17 -5.06 3.73
N ARG A 140 11.20 -5.87 3.49
CA ARG A 140 11.22 -7.30 3.85
C ARG A 140 11.06 -7.49 5.35
N GLU A 141 11.88 -6.81 6.15
CA GLU A 141 11.83 -6.84 7.62
C GLU A 141 10.47 -6.35 8.15
N ALA A 142 9.85 -5.35 7.52
CA ALA A 142 8.53 -4.86 7.92
C ALA A 142 7.43 -5.92 7.71
N HIS A 143 7.51 -6.72 6.64
CA HIS A 143 6.57 -7.83 6.43
C HIS A 143 6.83 -8.96 7.43
N ALA A 144 8.09 -9.31 7.68
CA ALA A 144 8.45 -10.32 8.68
C ALA A 144 7.99 -9.93 10.10
N ALA A 145 8.23 -8.69 10.53
CA ALA A 145 7.77 -8.21 11.82
C ALA A 145 6.24 -8.13 11.94
N ALA A 146 5.54 -7.79 10.85
CA ALA A 146 4.08 -7.83 10.82
C ALA A 146 3.54 -9.27 10.98
N LEU A 147 4.23 -10.26 10.39
CA LEU A 147 3.91 -11.67 10.60
C LEU A 147 4.11 -12.09 12.06
N GLU A 148 5.22 -11.72 12.68
CA GLU A 148 5.49 -12.02 14.09
C GLU A 148 4.38 -11.48 14.99
N VAL A 149 3.93 -10.24 14.77
CA VAL A 149 2.81 -9.64 15.52
C VAL A 149 1.49 -10.38 15.28
N LEU A 150 1.24 -10.89 14.07
CA LEU A 150 0.02 -11.67 13.78
C LEU A 150 0.04 -13.07 14.40
N LEU A 151 1.22 -13.67 14.54
CA LEU A 151 1.40 -15.03 15.04
C LEU A 151 1.69 -15.09 16.54
N ASP A 152 1.88 -13.95 17.21
CA ASP A 152 2.07 -13.90 18.65
C ASP A 152 0.82 -14.48 19.34
N ASP A 153 1.01 -15.61 20.04
CA ASP A 153 -0.04 -16.36 20.76
C ASP A 153 -0.66 -15.54 21.91
N CYS A 154 -0.10 -14.37 22.20
CA CYS A 154 -0.65 -13.38 23.13
C CYS A 154 -1.73 -12.49 22.48
N SER A 155 -2.99 -12.90 22.65
CA SER A 155 -4.11 -11.99 23.01
C SER A 155 -4.83 -11.22 21.89
N ASP A 156 -6.16 -11.21 22.03
CA ASP A 156 -7.15 -10.27 21.48
C ASP A 156 -6.94 -9.78 20.03
N PRO A 157 -7.76 -10.23 19.06
CA PRO A 157 -7.75 -9.73 17.68
C PRO A 157 -7.81 -8.20 17.57
N GLU A 158 -8.49 -7.50 18.47
CA GLU A 158 -8.52 -6.03 18.47
C GLU A 158 -7.16 -5.43 18.83
N PHE A 159 -6.44 -6.04 19.78
CA PHE A 159 -5.10 -5.62 20.16
C PHE A 159 -4.10 -5.82 19.01
N VAL A 160 -4.16 -6.97 18.32
CA VAL A 160 -3.32 -7.26 17.14
C VAL A 160 -3.61 -6.27 16.02
N ILE A 161 -4.89 -6.02 15.70
CA ILE A 161 -5.29 -5.05 14.67
C ILE A 161 -4.82 -3.64 15.06
N ASN A 162 -5.02 -3.22 16.31
CA ASN A 162 -4.58 -1.91 16.78
C ASN A 162 -3.06 -1.77 16.71
N THR A 163 -2.31 -2.81 17.08
CA THR A 163 -0.85 -2.82 16.95
C THR A 163 -0.44 -2.64 15.50
N ILE A 164 -1.00 -3.42 14.56
CA ILE A 164 -0.62 -3.33 13.14
C ILE A 164 -1.07 -2.01 12.49
N THR A 165 -2.21 -1.47 12.88
CA THR A 165 -2.79 -0.27 12.23
C THR A 165 -2.32 1.04 12.84
N GLN A 166 -2.20 1.11 14.17
CA GLN A 166 -1.88 2.34 14.90
C GLN A 166 -0.40 2.42 15.31
N SER A 167 0.17 1.31 15.75
CA SER A 167 1.56 1.23 16.25
C SER A 167 2.38 0.12 15.57
N PRO A 168 2.42 0.09 14.23
CA PRO A 168 3.00 -1.02 13.50
C PRO A 168 4.48 -1.20 13.87
N PRO A 169 4.99 -2.43 13.90
CA PRO A 169 6.41 -2.66 14.08
C PRO A 169 7.19 -1.90 13.01
N LEU A 170 8.22 -1.20 13.45
CA LEU A 170 9.11 -0.41 12.60
C LEU A 170 10.48 -1.07 12.65
N PRO A 171 10.93 -1.67 11.53
CA PRO A 171 12.30 -2.13 11.42
C PRO A 171 13.28 -0.99 11.68
N ALA A 172 14.51 -1.34 12.07
CA ALA A 172 15.55 -0.34 12.28
C ALA A 172 15.85 0.39 10.98
N ARG A 173 15.78 1.73 10.99
CA ARG A 173 16.11 2.56 9.84
C ARG A 173 17.40 3.30 10.11
N LYS A 174 18.36 3.26 9.18
CA LYS A 174 19.50 4.18 9.22
C LYS A 174 19.07 5.51 8.63
N ASP A 175 19.35 6.59 9.35
CA ASP A 175 19.15 7.94 8.83
C ASP A 175 20.18 8.20 7.72
N ARG A 176 19.68 8.25 6.48
CA ARG A 176 20.49 8.42 5.27
C ARG A 176 20.07 9.67 4.53
N THR A 177 21.05 10.52 4.24
CA THR A 177 20.86 11.69 3.36
C THR A 177 20.60 11.26 1.93
N LEU A 178 19.97 12.12 1.13
CA LEU A 178 19.78 11.89 -0.31
C LEU A 178 21.12 11.62 -1.01
N ALA A 179 22.17 12.35 -0.65
CA ALA A 179 23.50 12.14 -1.20
C ALA A 179 24.07 10.75 -0.87
N SER A 180 23.89 10.24 0.36
CA SER A 180 24.31 8.89 0.74
C SER A 180 23.53 7.78 0.03
N ARG A 181 22.37 8.13 -0.55
CA ARG A 181 21.57 7.27 -1.42
C ARG A 181 21.94 7.42 -2.90
N GLY A 182 22.89 8.32 -3.20
CA GLY A 182 23.35 8.71 -4.54
C GLY A 182 22.41 9.65 -5.29
N ILE A 183 21.40 10.19 -4.61
CA ILE A 183 20.48 11.18 -5.16
C ILE A 183 21.17 12.53 -5.08
N VAL A 184 21.75 12.95 -6.21
CA VAL A 184 22.52 14.20 -6.34
C VAL A 184 21.98 15.07 -7.48
N SER A 185 22.13 16.39 -7.34
CA SER A 185 21.81 17.37 -8.37
C SER A 185 23.10 17.96 -8.94
N SER A 186 23.13 18.18 -10.26
CA SER A 186 24.23 18.90 -10.93
C SER A 186 24.14 20.42 -10.80
N VAL A 187 22.99 20.94 -10.33
CA VAL A 187 22.68 22.38 -10.31
C VAL A 187 22.60 22.92 -8.87
N ILE A 188 22.24 22.08 -7.92
CA ILE A 188 21.91 22.46 -6.54
C ILE A 188 22.84 21.72 -5.58
N SER A 189 23.32 22.39 -4.53
CA SER A 189 24.18 21.73 -3.54
C SER A 189 23.42 20.62 -2.80
N PRO A 190 24.11 19.57 -2.30
CA PRO A 190 23.48 18.50 -1.54
C PRO A 190 22.61 19.00 -0.38
N ASP A 191 23.09 19.99 0.38
CA ASP A 191 22.35 20.56 1.52
C ASP A 191 21.07 21.27 1.08
N GLN A 192 21.13 22.02 -0.03
CA GLN A 192 19.95 22.68 -0.59
C GLN A 192 18.94 21.67 -1.15
N LEU A 193 19.41 20.57 -1.73
CA LEU A 193 18.57 19.48 -2.21
C LEU A 193 17.87 18.78 -1.05
N GLU A 194 18.60 18.48 0.03
CA GLU A 194 18.08 17.89 1.26
C GLU A 194 17.04 18.82 1.90
N ALA A 195 17.36 20.11 2.07
CA ALA A 195 16.43 21.09 2.64
C ALA A 195 15.13 21.20 1.81
N ARG A 196 15.22 21.20 0.48
CA ARG A 196 14.04 21.20 -0.40
C ARG A 196 13.21 19.94 -0.24
N HIS A 197 13.84 18.78 -0.09
CA HIS A 197 13.13 17.51 0.13
C HIS A 197 12.41 17.51 1.47
N VAL A 198 13.09 17.94 2.54
CA VAL A 198 12.50 18.09 3.89
C VAL A 198 11.31 19.05 3.87
N LEU A 199 11.44 20.21 3.22
CA LEU A 199 10.34 21.18 3.12
C LEU A 199 9.13 20.61 2.37
N LYS A 200 9.33 19.95 1.23
CA LYS A 200 8.25 19.28 0.49
C LYS A 200 7.59 18.18 1.32
N LYS A 201 8.38 17.45 2.11
CA LYS A 201 7.90 16.42 3.02
C LYS A 201 7.02 17.01 4.12
N VAL A 202 7.45 18.11 4.75
CA VAL A 202 6.65 18.84 5.74
C VAL A 202 5.33 19.31 5.12
N GLU A 203 5.38 19.98 3.96
CA GLU A 203 4.20 20.48 3.26
C GLU A 203 3.19 19.35 2.95
N PHE A 204 3.69 18.20 2.51
CA PHE A 204 2.85 17.04 2.26
C PHE A 204 2.17 16.52 3.53
N TYR A 205 2.91 16.40 4.64
CA TYR A 205 2.35 15.91 5.90
C TYR A 205 1.31 16.88 6.47
N GLU A 206 1.55 18.19 6.36
CA GLU A 206 0.58 19.21 6.76
C GLU A 206 -0.71 19.10 5.93
N ARG A 207 -0.56 18.95 4.61
CA ARG A 207 -1.69 18.76 3.69
C ARG A 207 -2.48 17.49 4.03
N ARG A 208 -1.78 16.37 4.26
CA ARG A 208 -2.40 15.10 4.65
C ARG A 208 -3.16 15.22 5.96
N LYS A 209 -2.56 15.83 6.99
CA LYS A 209 -3.20 16.07 8.28
C LYS A 209 -4.45 16.95 8.14
N SER A 210 -4.41 17.94 7.25
CA SER A 210 -5.57 18.78 6.93
C SER A 210 -6.70 17.97 6.29
N MET A 211 -6.38 17.10 5.32
CA MET A 211 -7.34 16.20 4.67
C MET A 211 -7.95 15.19 5.65
N GLU A 212 -7.14 14.58 6.53
CA GLU A 212 -7.62 13.65 7.56
C GLU A 212 -8.59 14.35 8.52
N ARG A 213 -8.26 15.58 8.97
CA ARG A 213 -9.16 16.39 9.80
C ARG A 213 -10.46 16.72 9.08
N LEU A 214 -10.43 17.00 7.78
CA LEU A 214 -11.64 17.22 6.98
C LEU A 214 -12.50 15.95 6.98
N GLY A 215 -11.91 14.78 6.70
CA GLY A 215 -12.61 13.50 6.71
C GLY A 215 -13.26 13.19 8.07
N LEU A 216 -12.53 13.40 9.17
CA LEU A 216 -13.05 13.22 10.53
C LEU A 216 -14.23 14.16 10.83
N ARG A 217 -14.16 15.42 10.39
CA ARG A 217 -15.28 16.37 10.52
C ARG A 217 -16.49 15.92 9.71
N THR A 218 -16.29 15.45 8.48
CA THR A 218 -17.37 14.95 7.63
C THR A 218 -18.07 13.75 8.27
N VAL A 219 -17.32 12.76 8.77
CA VAL A 219 -17.88 11.59 9.47
C VAL A 219 -18.70 12.04 10.68
N LYS A 220 -18.13 12.89 11.54
CA LYS A 220 -18.83 13.43 12.71
C LYS A 220 -20.12 14.16 12.33
N CYS A 221 -20.09 15.03 11.31
CA CYS A 221 -21.28 15.71 10.83
C CYS A 221 -22.32 14.75 10.24
N THR A 222 -21.92 13.68 9.55
CA THR A 222 -22.86 12.67 9.05
C THR A 222 -23.49 11.83 10.16
N GLU A 223 -22.75 11.53 11.23
CA GLU A 223 -23.29 10.90 12.42
C GLU A 223 -24.29 11.80 13.13
N GLU A 224 -23.95 13.08 13.33
CA GLU A 224 -24.85 14.10 13.90
C GLU A 224 -26.12 14.24 13.04
N GLN A 225 -26.01 14.28 11.72
CA GLN A 225 -27.15 14.31 10.81
C GLN A 225 -28.01 13.05 10.89
N ARG A 226 -27.42 11.85 11.03
CA ARG A 226 -28.17 10.60 11.24
C ARG A 226 -28.93 10.62 12.56
N VAL A 227 -28.31 11.09 13.64
CA VAL A 227 -28.95 11.22 14.96
C VAL A 227 -30.13 12.20 14.87
N VAL A 228 -29.93 13.38 14.29
CA VAL A 228 -30.99 14.38 14.10
C VAL A 228 -32.13 13.83 13.24
N SER A 229 -31.83 13.12 12.14
CA SER A 229 -32.85 12.49 11.29
C SER A 229 -33.65 11.42 12.05
N THR A 230 -32.99 10.63 12.90
CA THR A 230 -33.65 9.60 13.71
C THR A 230 -34.57 10.22 14.76
N VAL A 231 -34.12 11.27 15.45
CA VAL A 231 -34.94 12.03 16.41
C VAL A 231 -36.14 12.67 15.70
N ALA A 232 -35.92 13.32 14.56
CA ALA A 232 -37.00 13.94 13.78
C ALA A 232 -38.05 12.91 13.32
N LYS A 233 -37.62 11.72 12.85
CA LYS A 233 -38.55 10.63 12.50
C LYS A 233 -39.34 10.13 13.69
N ASN A 234 -38.71 9.99 14.86
CA ASN A 234 -39.38 9.56 16.09
C ASN A 234 -40.41 10.59 16.57
N VAL A 235 -40.07 11.89 16.53
CA VAL A 235 -40.98 12.98 16.90
C VAL A 235 -42.17 13.07 15.93
N VAL A 236 -41.93 12.98 14.61
CA VAL A 236 -43.01 12.95 13.61
C VAL A 236 -43.89 11.70 13.76
N GLY A 237 -43.29 10.57 14.13
CA GLY A 237 -44.02 9.34 14.44
C GLY A 237 -44.95 9.51 15.65
N TRP A 238 -44.46 10.15 16.72
CA TRP A 238 -45.26 10.48 17.90
C TRP A 238 -46.43 11.42 17.57
N ILE A 239 -46.18 12.53 16.86
CA ILE A 239 -47.23 13.49 16.49
C ILE A 239 -48.34 12.83 15.67
N ARG A 240 -47.99 11.95 14.73
CA ARG A 240 -48.97 11.18 13.95
C ARG A 240 -49.76 10.16 14.77
N SER A 241 -49.19 9.69 15.89
CA SER A 241 -49.84 8.73 16.78
C SER A 241 -50.87 9.42 17.68
N ASP A 242 -50.63 10.68 18.05
CA ASP A 242 -51.55 11.49 18.85
C ASP A 242 -52.76 12.01 18.05
N ASP A 243 -52.61 12.25 16.74
CA ASP A 243 -53.72 12.62 15.84
C ASP A 243 -54.67 11.45 15.50
N SER A 244 -54.39 10.23 16.01
CA SER A 244 -55.13 8.99 15.71
C SER A 244 -56.12 8.55 16.81
N ASN A 245 -56.36 9.38 17.84
CA ASN A 245 -57.36 9.17 18.90
C ASN A 245 -58.48 10.20 18.83
#